data_AF-A0A528KB27-F1
#
_entry.id   AF-A0A528KB27-F1
#
_cell.length_a   1.000
_cell.length_b   1.000
_cell.length_c   1.000
_cell.angle_alpha   90.00
_cell.angle_beta   90.00
_cell.angle_gamma   90.00
#
_symmetry.space_group_name_H-M   'P 1'
#
loop_
_entity.id
_entity.type
_entity.pdbx_description
1 polymer ?
#
loop_
_entity_poly.entity_id
_entity_poly.type
_entity_poly.pdbx_seq_one_letter_code
_entity_poly.pdbx_strand_id
1 'polypeptide(L)'
;MVDLVIPRDHHAVLALTWKAADHEDIDAIIGPSGYRARLVGMERRPDRDSPVVSFEISWRRSDRGPPPTDLLTLVGEHCEIEKFNLVSESV
;
A
#
# COMPACT_ATOMS: atom_id res chain seq x y z
N MET A 1 -6.63 15.46 -31.04
CA MET A 1 -6.13 14.37 -30.19
C MET A 1 -6.32 14.88 -28.78
N VAL A 2 -7.41 14.47 -28.14
CA VAL A 2 -7.72 14.89 -26.76
C VAL A 2 -6.96 13.97 -25.83
N ASP A 3 -5.80 14.42 -25.37
CA ASP A 3 -5.15 13.85 -24.19
C ASP A 3 -6.01 14.22 -22.98
N LEU A 4 -7.07 13.45 -22.77
CA LEU A 4 -7.83 13.48 -21.53
C LEU A 4 -6.88 12.92 -20.45
N VAL A 5 -6.13 13.81 -19.80
CA VAL A 5 -5.41 13.48 -18.56
C VAL A 5 -6.47 13.27 -17.50
N ILE A 6 -7.11 12.11 -17.54
CA ILE A 6 -7.99 11.64 -16.47
C ILE A 6 -7.06 11.37 -15.29
N PRO A 7 -7.22 12.04 -14.14
CA PRO A 7 -6.55 11.61 -12.93
C PRO A 7 -7.12 10.24 -12.57
N ARG A 8 -6.42 9.17 -12.97
CA ARG A 8 -6.79 7.81 -12.54
C ARG A 8 -6.54 7.76 -11.04
N ASP A 9 -7.61 7.47 -10.30
CA ASP A 9 -7.47 7.10 -8.91
C ASP A 9 -6.79 5.74 -8.89
N HIS A 10 -5.56 5.71 -8.40
CA HIS A 10 -4.82 4.47 -8.29
C HIS A 10 -5.01 3.95 -6.87
N HIS A 11 -5.38 2.69 -6.76
CA HIS A 11 -5.42 2.00 -5.50
C HIS A 11 -4.64 0.68 -5.57
N ALA A 12 -4.15 0.22 -4.44
CA ALA A 12 -3.47 -1.06 -4.31
C ALA A 12 -3.84 -1.69 -2.98
N VAL A 13 -3.92 -3.01 -2.96
CA VAL A 13 -4.08 -3.76 -1.72
C VAL A 13 -2.74 -4.33 -1.33
N LEU A 14 -2.26 -3.96 -0.15
CA LEU A 14 -1.02 -4.39 0.45
C LEU A 14 -1.35 -5.24 1.68
N ALA A 15 -0.99 -6.52 1.66
CA ALA A 15 -0.99 -7.38 2.84
C ALA A 15 0.45 -7.50 3.36
N LEU A 16 0.62 -7.27 4.66
CA LEU A 16 1.92 -7.31 5.32
C LEU A 16 1.80 -7.89 6.72
N THR A 17 2.92 -8.31 7.28
CA THR A 17 3.07 -8.68 8.70
C THR A 17 4.08 -7.75 9.35
N TRP A 18 3.79 -7.34 10.59
CA TRP A 18 4.71 -6.52 11.36
C TRP A 18 5.89 -7.36 11.85
N LYS A 19 7.11 -6.89 11.59
CA LYS A 19 8.36 -7.54 12.03
C LYS A 19 8.65 -7.27 13.51
N ALA A 20 8.20 -6.13 14.03
CA ALA A 20 8.36 -5.71 15.40
C ALA A 20 7.01 -5.64 16.12
N ALA A 21 7.04 -5.75 17.45
CA ALA A 21 5.85 -5.55 18.29
C ALA A 21 5.33 -4.11 18.26
N ASP A 22 6.18 -3.16 17.86
CA ASP A 22 5.79 -1.78 17.57
C ASP A 22 5.16 -1.73 16.18
N HIS A 23 3.83 -1.76 16.16
CA HIS A 23 3.03 -1.53 14.97
C HIS A 23 3.05 -0.02 14.67
N GLU A 24 4.01 0.42 13.88
CA GLU A 24 4.05 1.81 13.42
C GLU A 24 2.85 2.08 12.50
N ASP A 25 2.30 3.29 12.49
CA ASP A 25 1.16 3.58 11.62
C ASP A 25 1.66 3.68 10.18
N ILE A 26 1.25 2.75 9.30
CA ILE A 26 1.68 2.77 7.89
C ILE A 26 1.30 4.10 7.22
N ASP A 27 0.17 4.71 7.62
CA ASP A 27 -0.25 6.02 7.14
C ASP A 27 0.75 7.13 7.50
N ALA A 28 1.44 7.02 8.65
CA ALA A 28 2.52 7.92 9.02
C ALA A 28 3.77 7.74 8.15
N ILE A 29 4.05 6.52 7.70
CA ILE A 29 5.19 6.19 6.82
C ILE A 29 4.93 6.72 5.40
N ILE A 30 3.75 6.45 4.85
CA ILE A 30 3.43 6.73 3.44
C ILE A 30 2.72 8.08 3.23
N GLY A 31 2.15 8.65 4.28
CA GLY A 31 1.50 9.97 4.31
C GLY A 31 2.36 11.12 3.77
N PRO A 32 3.65 11.28 4.15
CA PRO A 32 4.50 12.32 3.58
C PRO A 32 4.71 12.19 2.07
N SER A 33 4.55 10.99 1.51
CA SER A 33 4.65 10.73 0.07
C SER A 33 3.34 10.98 -0.70
N GLY A 34 2.27 11.39 -0.01
CA GLY A 34 0.96 11.68 -0.60
C GLY A 34 0.12 10.45 -0.92
N TYR A 35 0.53 9.28 -0.42
CA TYR A 35 -0.30 8.08 -0.43
C TYR A 35 -1.16 8.07 0.83
N ARG A 36 -2.29 7.39 0.76
CA ARG A 36 -3.18 7.20 1.89
C ARG A 36 -3.34 5.73 2.17
N ALA A 37 -3.12 5.30 3.41
CA ALA A 37 -3.41 3.93 3.81
C ALA A 37 -4.77 3.86 4.48
N ARG A 38 -5.50 2.81 4.16
CA ARG A 38 -6.74 2.46 4.83
C ARG A 38 -6.66 1.02 5.26
N LEU A 39 -6.74 0.77 6.57
CA LEU A 39 -6.86 -0.60 7.07
C LEU A 39 -8.18 -1.19 6.55
N VAL A 40 -8.08 -2.25 5.74
CA VAL A 40 -9.24 -2.98 5.20
C VAL A 40 -9.50 -4.29 5.95
N GLY A 41 -8.49 -4.86 6.59
CA GLY A 41 -8.67 -6.05 7.40
C GLY A 41 -7.40 -6.49 8.13
N MET A 42 -7.59 -7.31 9.15
CA MET A 42 -6.51 -7.96 9.87
C MET A 42 -6.85 -9.43 10.04
N GLU A 43 -6.03 -10.31 9.49
CA GLU A 43 -6.16 -11.75 9.60
C GLU A 43 -5.06 -12.29 10.53
N ARG A 44 -5.46 -12.69 11.74
CA ARG A 44 -4.53 -13.34 12.66
C ARG A 44 -4.37 -14.80 12.26
N ARG A 45 -3.17 -15.18 11.83
CA ARG A 45 -2.86 -16.57 11.51
C ARG A 45 -2.39 -17.30 12.77
N PRO A 46 -2.85 -18.53 13.03
CA PRO A 46 -2.36 -19.32 14.16
C PRO A 46 -0.90 -19.78 13.94
N ASP A 47 -0.44 -19.84 12.69
CA ASP A 47 0.91 -20.24 12.30
C ASP A 47 1.99 -19.14 12.45
N ARG A 48 1.59 -17.87 12.65
CA ARG A 48 2.53 -16.74 12.83
C ARG A 48 2.17 -15.97 14.10
N ASP A 49 3.20 -15.50 14.82
CA ASP A 49 3.02 -14.68 16.02
C ASP A 49 2.39 -13.31 15.65
N SER A 50 2.81 -12.75 14.51
CA SER A 50 2.30 -11.49 13.96
C SER A 50 1.05 -11.71 13.07
N PRO A 51 -0.02 -10.92 13.26
CA PRO A 51 -1.17 -10.94 12.38
C PRO A 51 -0.82 -10.38 10.99
N VAL A 52 -1.46 -10.93 9.95
CA VAL A 52 -1.41 -10.38 8.59
C VAL A 52 -2.37 -9.21 8.51
N VAL A 53 -1.87 -8.03 8.22
CA VAL A 53 -2.65 -6.80 8.12
C VAL A 53 -2.77 -6.40 6.66
N SER A 54 -4.01 -6.17 6.21
CA SER A 54 -4.34 -5.77 4.85
C SER A 54 -4.71 -4.30 4.84
N PHE A 55 -3.96 -3.52 4.06
CA PHE A 55 -4.17 -2.09 3.84
C PHE A 55 -4.50 -1.83 2.37
N GLU A 56 -5.51 -1.02 2.13
CA GLU A 56 -5.76 -0.41 0.84
C GLU A 56 -5.00 0.91 0.79
N ILE A 57 -4.08 1.01 -0.15
CA ILE A 57 -3.30 2.20 -0.42
C ILE A 57 -3.94 2.92 -1.60
N SER A 58 -4.36 4.16 -1.42
CA SER A 58 -4.95 4.97 -2.50
C SER A 58 -4.12 6.23 -2.74
N TRP A 59 -3.94 6.59 -4.01
CA TRP A 59 -3.24 7.81 -4.40
C TRP A 59 -3.74 8.34 -5.75
N ARG A 60 -3.67 9.67 -5.88
CA ARG A 60 -3.89 10.36 -7.16
C ARG A 60 -2.54 10.72 -7.75
N ARG A 61 -2.02 9.90 -8.67
CA ARG A 61 -0.86 10.24 -9.52
C ARG A 61 -1.29 10.32 -10.98
N SER A 62 -0.63 11.19 -11.74
CA SER A 62 -0.75 11.19 -13.20
C SER A 62 -0.13 9.90 -13.77
N ASP A 63 -0.88 9.23 -14.64
CA ASP A 63 -0.76 7.90 -15.27
C ASP A 63 0.65 7.39 -15.71
N ARG A 64 1.70 8.22 -15.65
CA ARG A 64 3.08 7.88 -16.08
C ARG A 64 4.09 7.70 -14.95
N GLY A 65 3.64 7.57 -13.70
CA GLY A 65 4.52 7.24 -12.60
C GLY A 65 4.99 5.78 -12.66
N PRO A 66 6.28 5.47 -12.42
CA PRO A 66 6.68 4.09 -12.17
C PRO A 66 5.85 3.49 -11.01
N PRO A 67 5.70 2.15 -10.94
CA PRO A 67 5.00 1.50 -9.84
C PRO A 67 5.56 2.00 -8.49
N PRO A 68 4.76 2.00 -7.42
CA PRO A 68 5.16 2.52 -6.12
C PRO A 68 6.15 1.57 -5.41
N THR A 69 7.23 1.19 -6.11
CA THR A 69 8.33 0.40 -5.57
C THR A 69 8.98 1.12 -4.39
N ASP A 70 9.02 2.44 -4.41
CA ASP A 70 9.47 3.27 -3.29
C ASP A 70 8.64 3.03 -2.01
N LEU A 71 7.31 2.91 -2.16
CA LEU A 71 6.42 2.56 -1.05
C LEU A 71 6.68 1.13 -0.56
N LEU A 72 6.93 0.18 -1.47
CA LEU A 72 7.29 -1.19 -1.07
C LEU A 72 8.63 -1.23 -0.35
N THR A 73 9.60 -0.42 -0.75
CA THR A 73 10.88 -0.29 -0.05
C THR A 73 10.68 0.27 1.35
N LEU A 74 10.00 1.43 1.48
CA LEU A 74 9.70 2.07 2.76
C LEU A 74 8.94 1.13 3.71
N VAL A 75 7.87 0.50 3.22
CA VAL A 75 7.09 -0.43 4.03
C VAL A 75 7.88 -1.70 4.31
N GLY A 76 8.72 -2.17 3.39
CA GLY A 76 9.57 -3.35 3.55
C GLY A 76 10.67 -3.19 4.60
N GLU A 77 11.09 -1.96 4.93
CA GLU A 77 12.02 -1.69 6.03
C GLU A 77 11.38 -1.97 7.40
N HIS A 78 10.11 -1.61 7.58
CA HIS A 78 9.40 -1.73 8.86
C HIS A 78 8.55 -3.02 8.96
N CYS A 79 8.09 -3.54 7.82
CA CYS A 79 7.18 -4.67 7.70
C CYS A 79 7.73 -5.74 6.77
N GLU A 80 7.13 -6.93 6.82
CA GLU A 80 7.30 -7.97 5.82
C GLU A 80 6.09 -7.96 4.88
N ILE A 81 6.33 -7.69 3.60
CA ILE A 81 5.26 -7.61 2.61
C ILE A 81 4.91 -9.03 2.16
N GLU A 82 3.70 -9.49 2.51
CA GLU A 82 3.20 -10.81 2.13
C GLU A 82 2.60 -10.79 0.72
N LYS A 83 1.88 -9.71 0.39
CA LYS A 83 1.20 -9.59 -0.91
C LYS A 83 1.02 -8.13 -1.28
N PHE A 84 1.33 -7.80 -2.53
CA PHE A 84 1.03 -6.48 -3.09
C PHE A 84 0.25 -6.66 -4.38
N ASN A 85 -0.97 -6.12 -4.43
CA ASN A 85 -1.85 -6.20 -5.58
C ASN A 85 -2.21 -4.78 -6.02
N LEU A 86 -1.55 -4.31 -7.07
CA LEU A 86 -1.85 -3.02 -7.70
C LEU A 86 -3.18 -3.14 -8.45
N VAL A 87 -4.16 -2.31 -8.08
CA VAL A 87 -5.46 -2.23 -8.74
C VAL A 87 -5.54 -0.87 -9.42
N SER A 88 -4.89 -0.77 -10.57
CA SER A 88 -5.04 0.40 -11.45
C SER A 88 -6.24 0.18 -12.36
N GLU A 89 -7.24 1.05 -12.28
CA GLU A 89 -8.36 1.04 -13.23
C GLU A 89 -7.87 1.54 -14.60
N SER A 90 -7.46 0.61 -15.45
CA SER A 90 -7.20 0.87 -16.87
C SER A 90 -8.50 0.74 -17.63
N VAL A 91 -9.29 1.81 -17.69
CA VAL A 91 -10.37 1.96 -18.68
C VAL A 91 -10.04 3.07 -19.66
#